data_AF-A0A961MY41-F1
#
_entry.id   AF-A0A961MY41-F1
#
_cell.length_a   1.000
_cell.length_b   1.000
_cell.length_c   1.000
_cell.angle_alpha   90.00
_cell.angle_beta   90.00
_cell.angle_gamma   90.00
#
_symmetry.space_group_name_H-M   'P 1'
#
loop_
_entity.id
_entity.type
_entity.pdbx_description
1 polymer ?
#
loop_
_entity_poly.entity_id
_entity_poly.type
_entity_poly.pdbx_seq_one_letter_code
_entity_poly.pdbx_strand_id
1 'polypeptide(L)'
;MTLIPITATPNGLSLGRPEGGAPDQAIAAALADLPGGAPVVIMVHGKGYRPVDPARDPHALIFAPRSGHGRSRYVSWPRRLGFALPGPRKPLGLCFAFGWDSSGSVWQATASADAAALKLARLVQIIRRIAPARRVDLIGHSLGARVILGAVPLLAEGTVHRVLLLAGADFTVRAEAARSSLAGRTAEFFNITTRENDLFDFLFERAHAPLCRRAALGRGIAGAANWLDVQLDNPATATALRHMGLPLATAQGRICHWSVYLRPGVFRFYRALIHDRERLNLPLLRAALTASPEPRWSRLLGGLPRARIPGNPLAG
;
A
#
# COMPACT_ATOMS: atom_id res chain seq x y z
N MET A 1 -16.18 18.04 1.50
CA MET A 1 -15.81 16.82 2.26
C MET A 1 -14.52 16.25 1.69
N THR A 2 -13.51 15.89 2.49
CA THR A 2 -12.17 15.49 1.97
C THR A 2 -11.78 14.05 2.26
N LEU A 3 -12.62 13.35 3.02
CA LEU A 3 -12.54 11.92 3.28
C LEU A 3 -13.92 11.31 3.11
N ILE A 4 -14.07 10.35 2.21
CA ILE A 4 -15.32 9.62 1.97
C ILE A 4 -15.13 8.16 2.37
N PRO A 5 -15.85 7.66 3.38
CA PRO A 5 -15.83 6.25 3.72
C PRO A 5 -16.68 5.46 2.73
N ILE A 6 -16.08 4.49 2.05
CA ILE A 6 -16.75 3.57 1.13
C ILE A 6 -16.52 2.15 1.62
N THR A 7 -17.57 1.35 1.67
CA THR A 7 -17.52 -0.05 2.07
C THR A 7 -17.90 -0.95 0.89
N ALA A 8 -17.05 -1.93 0.60
CA ALA A 8 -17.40 -3.05 -0.27
C ALA A 8 -18.28 -4.04 0.50
N THR A 9 -19.49 -4.24 0.00
CA THR A 9 -20.47 -5.21 0.49
C THR A 9 -20.73 -6.27 -0.59
N PRO A 10 -21.37 -7.41 -0.26
CA PRO A 10 -21.81 -8.37 -1.28
C PRO A 10 -22.63 -7.71 -2.40
N ASN A 11 -23.51 -6.77 -2.02
CA ASN A 11 -24.44 -6.11 -2.94
C ASN A 11 -23.83 -4.97 -3.76
N GLY A 12 -22.63 -4.49 -3.41
CA GLY A 12 -22.06 -3.31 -4.07
C GLY A 12 -21.23 -2.44 -3.16
N LEU A 13 -21.06 -1.18 -3.59
CA LEU A 13 -20.42 -0.15 -2.79
C LEU A 13 -21.48 0.56 -1.96
N SER A 14 -21.19 0.82 -0.69
CA SER A 14 -22.02 1.64 0.20
C SER A 14 -21.18 2.69 0.90
N LEU A 15 -21.81 3.78 1.36
CA LEU A 15 -21.14 4.73 2.24
C LEU A 15 -20.95 4.10 3.64
N GLY A 16 -19.80 4.34 4.27
CA GLY A 16 -19.48 3.81 5.59
C GLY A 16 -20.19 4.57 6.72
N ARG A 17 -21.40 4.09 7.10
CA ARG A 17 -22.29 4.53 8.22
C ARG A 17 -22.89 5.96 8.13
N PRO A 18 -24.07 6.21 8.74
CA PRO A 18 -25.34 5.50 8.64
C PRO A 18 -26.31 6.21 7.66
N GLU A 19 -25.80 7.00 6.71
CA GLU A 19 -26.66 7.63 5.70
C GLU A 19 -26.69 6.76 4.45
N GLY A 20 -27.82 6.07 4.24
CA GLY A 20 -28.10 5.17 3.11
C GLY A 20 -28.24 5.88 1.76
N GLY A 21 -27.35 6.83 1.46
CA GLY A 21 -27.28 7.51 0.18
C GLY A 21 -26.56 6.68 -0.88
N ALA A 22 -26.86 6.93 -2.15
CA ALA A 22 -26.13 6.36 -3.27
C ALA A 22 -24.69 6.92 -3.29
N PRO A 23 -23.64 6.07 -3.29
CA PRO A 23 -22.25 6.53 -3.23
C PRO A 23 -21.90 7.47 -4.39
N ASP A 24 -22.51 7.27 -5.56
CA ASP A 24 -22.27 8.05 -6.77
C ASP A 24 -22.55 9.56 -6.57
N GLN A 25 -23.62 9.92 -5.84
CA GLN A 25 -23.96 11.33 -5.58
C GLN A 25 -22.94 12.00 -4.65
N ALA A 26 -22.54 11.31 -3.58
CA ALA A 26 -21.52 11.81 -2.66
C ALA A 26 -20.14 11.95 -3.34
N ILE A 27 -19.79 10.99 -4.21
CA ILE A 27 -18.58 11.05 -5.04
C ILE A 27 -18.65 12.25 -5.99
N ALA A 28 -19.77 12.46 -6.67
CA ALA A 28 -19.94 13.56 -7.60
C ALA A 28 -19.80 14.93 -6.93
N ALA A 29 -20.49 15.14 -5.81
CA ALA A 29 -20.41 16.38 -5.05
C ALA A 29 -18.97 16.68 -4.61
N ALA A 30 -18.27 15.68 -4.05
CA ALA A 30 -16.90 15.89 -3.58
C ALA A 30 -15.88 16.11 -4.70
N LEU A 31 -16.08 15.51 -5.88
CA LEU A 31 -15.22 15.72 -7.04
C LEU A 31 -15.45 17.10 -7.69
N ALA A 32 -16.68 17.62 -7.65
CA ALA A 32 -17.02 18.95 -8.15
C ALA A 32 -16.35 20.05 -7.31
N ASP A 33 -16.31 19.88 -5.98
CA ASP A 33 -15.68 20.83 -5.06
C ASP A 33 -14.14 20.77 -5.05
N LEU A 34 -13.55 19.74 -5.67
CA LEU A 34 -12.11 19.48 -5.61
C LEU A 34 -11.35 20.38 -6.61
N PRO A 35 -10.31 21.13 -6.21
CA PRO A 35 -9.48 21.88 -7.16
C PRO A 35 -8.84 20.97 -8.23
N GLY A 36 -8.76 21.42 -9.49
CA GLY A 36 -8.38 20.57 -10.65
C GLY A 36 -7.10 19.74 -10.50
N GLY A 37 -6.06 20.28 -9.84
CA GLY A 37 -4.79 19.59 -9.60
C GLY A 37 -4.72 18.75 -8.33
N ALA A 38 -5.74 18.78 -7.47
CA ALA A 38 -5.69 18.07 -6.20
C ALA A 38 -5.82 16.54 -6.39
N PRO A 39 -5.02 15.74 -5.67
CA PRO A 39 -4.99 14.29 -5.81
C PRO A 39 -6.29 13.63 -5.30
N VAL A 40 -6.64 12.53 -5.96
CA VAL A 40 -7.68 11.59 -5.51
C VAL A 40 -7.00 10.29 -5.11
N VAL A 41 -7.11 9.92 -3.83
CA VAL A 41 -6.42 8.74 -3.28
C VAL A 41 -7.40 7.76 -2.66
N ILE A 42 -7.29 6.48 -2.99
CA ILE A 42 -8.05 5.40 -2.35
C ILE A 42 -7.13 4.62 -1.41
N MET A 43 -7.46 4.62 -0.13
CA MET A 43 -6.77 3.85 0.90
C MET A 43 -7.46 2.50 1.10
N VAL A 44 -6.67 1.43 1.14
CA VAL A 44 -7.15 0.06 1.31
C VAL A 44 -6.46 -0.61 2.50
N HIS A 45 -7.23 -1.02 3.50
CA HIS A 45 -6.65 -1.65 4.69
C HIS A 45 -6.25 -3.11 4.44
N GLY A 46 -5.41 -3.64 5.32
CA GLY A 46 -5.01 -5.06 5.33
C GLY A 46 -5.96 -5.96 6.10
N LYS A 47 -5.50 -7.17 6.44
CA LYS A 47 -6.28 -8.17 7.18
C LYS A 47 -6.72 -7.69 8.57
N GLY A 48 -7.89 -8.17 9.02
CA GLY A 48 -8.34 -8.08 10.42
C GLY A 48 -9.40 -7.02 10.71
N TYR A 49 -9.81 -6.25 9.70
CA TYR A 49 -10.89 -5.27 9.79
C TYR A 49 -12.21 -5.85 9.26
N ARG A 50 -13.31 -5.37 9.82
CA ARG A 50 -14.68 -5.74 9.47
C ARG A 50 -15.59 -4.51 9.64
N PRO A 51 -16.04 -3.85 8.55
CA PRO A 51 -16.81 -2.59 8.61
C PRO A 51 -18.09 -2.63 9.45
N VAL A 52 -18.74 -3.79 9.56
CA VAL A 52 -19.98 -3.93 10.35
C VAL A 52 -19.73 -4.07 11.86
N ASP A 53 -18.50 -4.34 12.28
CA ASP A 53 -18.12 -4.57 13.68
C ASP A 53 -17.41 -3.33 14.24
N PRO A 54 -18.01 -2.57 15.19
CA PRO A 54 -17.40 -1.36 15.75
C PRO A 54 -15.96 -1.55 16.27
N ALA A 55 -15.62 -2.72 16.84
CA ALA A 55 -14.30 -2.98 17.39
C ALA A 55 -13.23 -3.25 16.32
N ARG A 56 -13.66 -3.50 15.08
CA ARG A 56 -12.83 -3.82 13.92
C ARG A 56 -13.17 -2.98 12.69
N ASP A 57 -14.00 -1.96 12.84
CA ASP A 57 -14.44 -1.10 11.75
C ASP A 57 -13.26 -0.23 11.28
N PRO A 58 -12.78 -0.37 10.03
CA PRO A 58 -11.66 0.41 9.56
C PRO A 58 -11.97 1.91 9.56
N HIS A 59 -13.24 2.32 9.38
CA HIS A 59 -13.66 3.72 9.37
C HIS A 59 -13.61 4.35 10.76
N ALA A 60 -13.80 3.55 11.81
CA ALA A 60 -13.62 3.97 13.21
C ALA A 60 -12.18 3.83 13.72
N LEU A 61 -11.31 3.14 12.96
CA LEU A 61 -9.94 2.81 13.36
C LEU A 61 -8.90 3.45 12.44
N ILE A 62 -8.36 2.69 11.48
CA ILE A 62 -7.22 3.10 10.65
C ILE A 62 -7.57 4.24 9.68
N PHE A 63 -8.84 4.36 9.30
CA PHE A 63 -9.35 5.41 8.43
C PHE A 63 -10.08 6.52 9.20
N ALA A 64 -10.14 6.46 10.53
CA ALA A 64 -10.74 7.54 11.29
C ALA A 64 -9.96 8.86 11.08
N PRO A 65 -10.61 10.02 10.97
CA PRO A 65 -9.94 11.33 10.85
C PRO A 65 -8.99 11.65 12.01
N ARG A 66 -9.28 11.10 13.20
CA ARG A 66 -8.43 11.18 14.39
C ARG A 66 -8.14 9.75 14.83
N SER A 67 -6.89 9.47 15.20
CA SER A 67 -6.53 8.15 15.72
C SER A 67 -7.27 7.89 17.03
N GLY A 68 -7.89 6.71 17.13
CA GLY A 68 -8.43 6.22 18.40
C GLY A 68 -7.34 6.16 19.46
N HIS A 69 -7.64 6.62 20.67
CA HIS A 69 -6.72 6.50 21.81
C HIS A 69 -6.62 5.03 22.23
N GLY A 70 -5.39 4.50 22.41
CA GLY A 70 -5.17 3.28 23.20
C GLY A 70 -4.62 2.02 22.49
N ARG A 71 -4.41 1.98 21.16
CA ARG A 71 -3.71 0.84 20.51
C ARG A 71 -2.68 1.28 19.48
N SER A 72 -1.42 0.89 19.72
CA SER A 72 -0.20 1.29 18.98
C SER A 72 -0.30 1.22 17.44
N ARG A 73 -1.09 0.30 16.88
CA ARG A 73 -1.19 0.11 15.42
C ARG A 73 -2.27 0.92 14.69
N TYR A 74 -3.22 1.56 15.38
CA TYR A 74 -4.35 2.26 14.75
C TYR A 74 -4.07 3.75 14.55
N VAL A 75 -3.05 4.04 13.75
CA VAL A 75 -2.77 5.40 13.30
C VAL A 75 -3.79 5.85 12.26
N SER A 76 -4.20 7.12 12.30
CA SER A 76 -5.08 7.70 11.29
C SER A 76 -4.33 7.92 9.99
N TRP A 77 -4.56 7.04 9.01
CA TRP A 77 -4.01 7.21 7.66
C TRP A 77 -4.45 8.51 7.00
N PRO A 78 -5.76 8.87 6.95
CA PRO A 78 -6.17 10.11 6.30
C PRO A 78 -5.50 11.35 6.91
N ARG A 79 -5.32 11.40 8.23
CA ARG A 79 -4.59 12.51 8.87
C ARG A 79 -3.11 12.52 8.48
N ARG A 80 -2.45 11.36 8.54
CA ARG A 80 -1.01 11.23 8.26
C ARG A 80 -0.68 11.51 6.79
N LEU A 81 -1.58 11.21 5.87
CA LEU A 81 -1.47 11.49 4.44
C LEU A 81 -1.95 12.89 4.03
N GLY A 82 -2.53 13.67 4.96
CA GLY A 82 -2.88 15.08 4.73
C GLY A 82 -4.32 15.36 4.27
N PHE A 83 -5.21 14.38 4.37
CA PHE A 83 -6.63 14.49 3.98
C PHE A 83 -7.57 14.86 5.14
N ALA A 84 -7.12 14.62 6.38
CA ALA A 84 -7.85 14.97 7.61
C ALA A 84 -6.96 15.74 8.60
N LEU A 85 -6.41 16.87 8.15
CA LEU A 85 -5.55 17.73 8.97
C LEU A 85 -6.38 18.45 10.07
N PRO A 86 -5.83 18.62 11.28
CA PRO A 86 -6.50 19.40 12.32
C PRO A 86 -6.38 20.92 12.04
N GLY A 87 -7.38 21.69 12.50
CA GLY A 87 -7.39 23.16 12.43
C GLY A 87 -7.93 23.71 11.10
N PRO A 88 -7.74 25.02 10.80
CA PRO A 88 -8.29 25.68 9.61
C PRO A 88 -7.56 25.32 8.31
N ARG A 89 -6.66 24.32 8.33
CA ARG A 89 -5.85 23.96 7.17
C ARG A 89 -6.73 23.27 6.14
N LYS A 90 -6.68 23.77 4.90
CA LYS A 90 -7.34 23.12 3.77
C LYS A 90 -6.68 21.75 3.55
N PRO A 91 -7.48 20.66 3.43
CA PRO A 91 -6.93 19.35 3.12
C PRO A 91 -6.26 19.34 1.74
N LEU A 92 -5.30 18.45 1.57
CA LEU A 92 -4.44 18.44 0.38
C LEU A 92 -5.07 17.73 -0.82
N GLY A 93 -6.29 17.20 -0.70
CA GLY A 93 -7.02 16.55 -1.78
C GLY A 93 -8.25 15.79 -1.30
N LEU A 94 -8.73 14.87 -2.13
CA LEU A 94 -9.85 13.98 -1.81
C LEU A 94 -9.33 12.56 -1.54
N CYS A 95 -9.83 11.95 -0.48
CA CYS A 95 -9.48 10.58 -0.13
C CYS A 95 -10.72 9.70 0.06
N PHE A 96 -10.65 8.49 -0.48
CA PHE A 96 -11.61 7.43 -0.25
C PHE A 96 -11.02 6.42 0.74
N ALA A 97 -11.71 6.20 1.86
CA ALA A 97 -11.40 5.13 2.79
C ALA A 97 -12.16 3.88 2.34
N PHE A 98 -11.48 2.94 1.68
CA PHE A 98 -12.10 1.74 1.14
C PHE A 98 -12.05 0.58 2.16
N GLY A 99 -13.18 0.35 2.83
CA GLY A 99 -13.40 -0.73 3.78
C GLY A 99 -13.91 -1.99 3.08
N TRP A 100 -13.43 -3.16 3.52
CA TRP A 100 -13.89 -4.47 3.05
C TRP A 100 -13.82 -5.48 4.20
N ASP A 101 -14.58 -6.57 4.14
CA ASP A 101 -14.51 -7.61 5.19
C ASP A 101 -13.23 -8.44 5.02
N SER A 102 -12.27 -8.21 5.88
CA SER A 102 -10.97 -8.88 5.90
C SER A 102 -10.80 -9.76 7.14
N SER A 103 -11.92 -10.15 7.75
CA SER A 103 -11.97 -11.01 8.93
C SER A 103 -11.82 -12.50 8.56
N GLY A 104 -11.85 -13.37 9.58
CA GLY A 104 -11.69 -14.81 9.38
C GLY A 104 -10.25 -15.28 9.18
N SER A 105 -10.12 -16.50 8.66
CA SER A 105 -8.84 -17.14 8.34
C SER A 105 -8.12 -16.39 7.20
N VAL A 106 -6.85 -16.70 6.97
CA VAL A 106 -6.10 -16.05 5.88
C VAL A 106 -6.70 -16.40 4.51
N TRP A 107 -7.17 -17.64 4.30
CA TRP A 107 -7.80 -18.05 3.05
C TRP A 107 -9.14 -17.34 2.81
N GLN A 108 -9.97 -17.21 3.85
CA GLN A 108 -11.23 -16.45 3.77
C GLN A 108 -10.97 -14.98 3.43
N ALA A 109 -9.99 -14.37 4.09
CA ALA A 109 -9.60 -13.00 3.80
C ALA A 109 -9.01 -12.83 2.40
N THR A 110 -8.26 -13.82 1.88
CA THR A 110 -7.75 -13.83 0.49
C THR A 110 -8.89 -13.89 -0.53
N ALA A 111 -9.86 -14.77 -0.34
CA ALA A 111 -11.04 -14.86 -1.21
C ALA A 111 -11.89 -13.59 -1.16
N SER A 112 -12.08 -13.03 0.04
CA SER A 112 -12.77 -11.76 0.21
C SER A 112 -12.00 -10.60 -0.44
N ALA A 113 -10.66 -10.62 -0.43
CA ALA A 113 -9.85 -9.62 -1.12
C ALA A 113 -10.04 -9.66 -2.65
N ASP A 114 -10.20 -10.86 -3.23
CA ASP A 114 -10.52 -11.01 -4.65
C ASP A 114 -11.91 -10.44 -4.98
N ALA A 115 -12.91 -10.70 -4.13
CA ALA A 115 -14.25 -10.11 -4.29
C ALA A 115 -14.22 -8.57 -4.13
N ALA A 116 -13.45 -8.07 -3.17
CA ALA A 116 -13.28 -6.64 -2.92
C ALA A 116 -12.54 -5.94 -4.08
N ALA A 117 -11.66 -6.63 -4.80
CA ALA A 117 -10.94 -6.08 -5.95
C ALA A 117 -11.91 -5.64 -7.06
N LEU A 118 -12.98 -6.41 -7.31
CA LEU A 118 -14.03 -6.05 -8.26
C LEU A 118 -14.74 -4.75 -7.84
N LYS A 119 -15.01 -4.59 -6.54
CA LYS A 119 -15.67 -3.41 -5.99
C LYS A 119 -14.73 -2.19 -5.99
N LEU A 120 -13.44 -2.38 -5.73
CA LEU A 120 -12.44 -1.32 -5.86
C LEU A 120 -12.34 -0.84 -7.31
N ALA A 121 -12.28 -1.76 -8.27
CA ALA A 121 -12.29 -1.40 -9.69
C ALA A 121 -13.55 -0.61 -10.06
N ARG A 122 -14.71 -1.02 -9.55
CA ARG A 122 -15.97 -0.29 -9.75
C ARG A 122 -15.93 1.13 -9.18
N LEU A 123 -15.37 1.32 -7.99
CA LEU A 123 -15.21 2.65 -7.39
C LEU A 123 -14.35 3.56 -8.29
N VAL A 124 -13.22 3.04 -8.76
CA VAL A 124 -12.32 3.78 -9.66
C VAL A 124 -13.02 4.12 -10.98
N GLN A 125 -13.81 3.20 -11.55
CA GLN A 125 -14.60 3.45 -12.76
C GLN A 125 -15.68 4.53 -12.54
N ILE A 126 -16.33 4.58 -11.37
CA ILE A 126 -17.29 5.63 -11.01
C ILE A 126 -16.57 6.99 -10.97
N ILE A 127 -15.43 7.07 -10.29
CA ILE A 127 -14.62 8.30 -10.22
C ILE A 127 -14.21 8.76 -11.63
N ARG A 128 -13.73 7.84 -12.47
CA ARG A 128 -13.32 8.14 -13.85
C ARG A 128 -14.49 8.62 -14.72
N ARG A 129 -15.69 8.05 -14.54
CA ARG A 129 -16.88 8.47 -15.29
C ARG A 129 -17.29 9.90 -14.94
N ILE A 130 -17.28 10.22 -13.64
CA ILE A 130 -17.67 11.55 -13.14
C ILE A 130 -16.61 12.59 -13.48
N ALA A 131 -15.34 12.25 -13.32
CA ALA A 131 -14.24 13.18 -13.47
C ALA A 131 -13.08 12.54 -14.27
N PRO A 132 -13.20 12.47 -15.61
CA PRO A 132 -12.28 11.71 -16.46
C PRO A 132 -10.85 12.26 -16.41
N ALA A 133 -10.64 13.55 -16.22
CA ALA A 133 -9.29 14.11 -16.11
C ALA A 133 -8.59 13.81 -14.77
N ARG A 134 -9.30 13.25 -13.78
CA ARG A 134 -8.72 13.02 -12.44
C ARG A 134 -7.81 11.82 -12.43
N ARG A 135 -6.68 12.01 -11.74
CA ARG A 135 -5.70 10.97 -11.44
C ARG A 135 -6.12 10.27 -10.16
N VAL A 136 -6.19 8.94 -10.21
CA VAL A 136 -6.47 8.12 -9.03
C VAL A 136 -5.21 7.40 -8.58
N ASP A 137 -4.91 7.52 -7.29
CA ASP A 137 -3.85 6.76 -6.64
C ASP A 137 -4.41 5.74 -5.67
N LEU A 138 -3.70 4.63 -5.56
CA LEU A 138 -4.08 3.52 -4.71
C LEU A 138 -2.97 3.32 -3.68
N ILE A 139 -3.33 3.24 -2.40
CA ILE A 139 -2.41 2.88 -1.33
C ILE A 139 -3.02 1.76 -0.49
N GLY A 140 -2.31 0.64 -0.38
CA GLY A 140 -2.82 -0.54 0.30
C GLY A 140 -1.78 -1.26 1.13
N HIS A 141 -2.18 -1.79 2.28
CA HIS A 141 -1.30 -2.54 3.16
C HIS A 141 -1.64 -4.03 3.18
N SER A 142 -0.63 -4.91 3.20
CA SER A 142 -0.83 -6.36 3.39
C SER A 142 -1.82 -6.92 2.36
N LEU A 143 -2.90 -7.60 2.78
CA LEU A 143 -3.95 -8.08 1.87
C LEU A 143 -4.66 -6.96 1.09
N GLY A 144 -4.59 -5.70 1.54
CA GLY A 144 -5.05 -4.55 0.75
C GLY A 144 -4.27 -4.38 -0.56
N ALA A 145 -3.01 -4.83 -0.61
CA ALA A 145 -2.25 -4.90 -1.85
C ALA A 145 -2.87 -5.90 -2.84
N ARG A 146 -3.33 -7.06 -2.37
CA ARG A 146 -4.06 -8.04 -3.21
C ARG A 146 -5.32 -7.45 -3.83
N VAL A 147 -6.09 -6.68 -3.06
CA VAL A 147 -7.28 -5.98 -3.54
C VAL A 147 -6.89 -5.02 -4.68
N ILE A 148 -5.85 -4.21 -4.49
CA ILE A 148 -5.35 -3.27 -5.51
C ILE A 148 -4.86 -4.02 -6.75
N LEU A 149 -4.00 -5.02 -6.57
CA LEU A 149 -3.42 -5.78 -7.68
C LEU A 149 -4.47 -6.58 -8.45
N GLY A 150 -5.57 -7.00 -7.82
CA GLY A 150 -6.72 -7.59 -8.50
C GLY A 150 -7.60 -6.57 -9.23
N ALA A 151 -7.66 -5.34 -8.74
CA ALA A 151 -8.49 -4.28 -9.32
C ALA A 151 -7.85 -3.65 -10.56
N VAL A 152 -6.53 -3.41 -10.53
CA VAL A 152 -5.80 -2.71 -11.60
C VAL A 152 -6.01 -3.31 -13.01
N PRO A 153 -5.95 -4.65 -13.20
CA PRO A 153 -6.24 -5.27 -14.50
C PRO A 153 -7.61 -4.96 -15.11
N LEU A 154 -8.58 -4.55 -14.30
CA LEU A 154 -9.97 -4.30 -14.70
C LEU A 154 -10.22 -2.83 -15.09
N LEU A 155 -9.16 -2.03 -15.13
CA LEU A 155 -9.23 -0.60 -15.34
C LEU A 155 -8.67 -0.22 -16.71
N ALA A 156 -9.23 0.84 -17.28
CA ALA A 156 -8.75 1.41 -18.53
C ALA A 156 -7.40 2.13 -18.31
N GLU A 157 -6.64 2.21 -19.40
CA GLU A 157 -5.38 2.96 -19.45
C GLU A 157 -5.51 4.39 -18.92
N GLY A 158 -4.47 4.88 -18.23
CA GLY A 158 -4.44 6.23 -17.68
C GLY A 158 -5.42 6.50 -16.53
N THR A 159 -6.13 5.48 -16.02
CA THR A 159 -7.05 5.66 -14.89
C THR A 159 -6.30 5.71 -13.55
N VAL A 160 -5.33 4.81 -13.37
CA VAL A 160 -4.49 4.73 -12.17
C VAL A 160 -3.13 5.34 -12.48
N HIS A 161 -2.61 6.16 -11.57
CA HIS A 161 -1.32 6.85 -11.77
C HIS A 161 -0.24 6.39 -10.81
N ARG A 162 -0.54 6.26 -9.51
CA ARG A 162 0.39 5.68 -8.53
C ARG A 162 -0.26 4.56 -7.75
N VAL A 163 0.53 3.51 -7.52
CA VAL A 163 0.16 2.37 -6.69
C VAL A 163 1.23 2.18 -5.62
N LEU A 164 0.86 2.39 -4.35
CA LEU A 164 1.72 2.21 -3.19
C LEU A 164 1.31 0.93 -2.45
N LEU A 165 2.15 -0.09 -2.51
CA LEU A 165 1.92 -1.40 -1.88
C LEU A 165 2.78 -1.50 -0.62
N LEU A 166 2.15 -1.45 0.55
CA LEU A 166 2.85 -1.47 1.84
C LEU A 166 2.90 -2.90 2.38
N ALA A 167 4.06 -3.54 2.37
CA ALA A 167 4.24 -4.93 2.80
C ALA A 167 3.17 -5.86 2.21
N GLY A 168 3.00 -5.82 0.89
CA GLY A 168 1.86 -6.45 0.21
C GLY A 168 1.86 -7.98 0.34
N ALA A 169 0.73 -8.52 0.79
CA ALA A 169 0.53 -9.96 0.96
C ALA A 169 -0.09 -10.56 -0.32
N ASP A 170 0.74 -10.74 -1.34
CA ASP A 170 0.40 -11.45 -2.57
C ASP A 170 1.66 -12.01 -3.25
N PHE A 171 1.53 -12.55 -4.45
CA PHE A 171 2.61 -13.11 -5.24
C PHE A 171 3.06 -12.16 -6.35
N THR A 172 4.34 -12.21 -6.65
CA THR A 172 4.99 -11.50 -7.77
C THR A 172 4.25 -11.70 -9.09
N VAL A 173 3.78 -12.91 -9.40
CA VAL A 173 3.01 -13.20 -10.63
C VAL A 173 1.75 -12.33 -10.77
N ARG A 174 1.04 -12.04 -9.68
CA ARG A 174 -0.14 -11.17 -9.74
C ARG A 174 0.28 -9.71 -9.92
N ALA A 175 1.36 -9.30 -9.28
CA ALA A 175 1.92 -7.96 -9.48
C ALA A 175 2.42 -7.75 -10.92
N GLU A 176 3.01 -8.77 -11.54
CA GLU A 176 3.39 -8.76 -12.96
C GLU A 176 2.18 -8.63 -13.89
N ALA A 177 1.11 -9.38 -13.62
CA ALA A 177 -0.14 -9.26 -14.38
C ALA A 177 -0.75 -7.86 -14.22
N ALA A 178 -0.79 -7.32 -13.00
CA ALA A 178 -1.30 -5.99 -12.72
C ALA A 178 -0.50 -4.89 -13.42
N ARG A 179 0.83 -4.89 -13.31
CA ARG A 179 1.68 -3.86 -13.95
C ARG A 179 1.65 -3.92 -15.48
N SER A 180 1.37 -5.09 -16.05
CA SER A 180 1.38 -5.30 -17.50
C SER A 180 0.00 -5.08 -18.15
N SER A 181 -1.04 -4.88 -17.34
CA SER A 181 -2.39 -4.53 -17.80
C SER A 181 -2.47 -3.12 -18.40
N LEU A 182 -3.58 -2.80 -19.07
CA LEU A 182 -3.80 -1.49 -19.69
C LEU A 182 -3.58 -0.33 -18.71
N ALA A 183 -4.26 -0.33 -17.55
CA ALA A 183 -4.03 0.68 -16.51
C ALA A 183 -2.64 0.59 -15.88
N GLY A 184 -2.11 -0.63 -15.71
CA GLY A 184 -0.83 -0.86 -15.07
C GLY A 184 0.35 -0.29 -15.84
N ARG A 185 0.38 -0.42 -17.17
CA ARG A 185 1.53 0.03 -17.99
C ARG A 185 1.78 1.53 -17.89
N THR A 186 0.73 2.32 -17.62
CA THR A 186 0.82 3.78 -17.42
C THR A 186 0.97 4.20 -15.95
N ALA A 187 0.81 3.28 -15.00
CA ALA A 187 0.90 3.58 -13.57
C ALA A 187 2.32 3.36 -13.02
N GLU A 188 2.75 4.19 -12.08
CA GLU A 188 3.97 3.98 -11.30
C GLU A 188 3.66 3.11 -10.07
N PHE A 189 4.38 2.00 -9.91
CA PHE A 189 4.25 1.11 -8.75
C PHE A 189 5.42 1.30 -7.79
N PHE A 190 5.09 1.52 -6.52
CA PHE A 190 6.03 1.58 -5.40
C PHE A 190 5.73 0.42 -4.46
N ASN A 191 6.58 -0.61 -4.50
CA ASN A 191 6.49 -1.74 -3.59
C ASN A 191 7.34 -1.47 -2.36
N ILE A 192 6.67 -1.11 -1.27
CA ILE A 192 7.33 -0.76 -0.02
C ILE A 192 7.52 -2.01 0.81
N THR A 193 8.76 -2.42 0.98
CA THR A 193 9.15 -3.66 1.66
C THR A 193 9.95 -3.37 2.91
N THR A 194 10.05 -4.38 3.76
CA THR A 194 10.98 -4.38 4.88
C THR A 194 11.29 -5.81 5.31
N ARG A 195 12.53 -6.10 5.71
CA ARG A 195 12.89 -7.43 6.24
C ARG A 195 12.22 -7.71 7.58
N GLU A 196 11.71 -6.69 8.28
CA GLU A 196 10.85 -6.87 9.45
C GLU A 196 9.56 -7.65 9.11
N ASN A 197 9.18 -7.70 7.83
CA ASN A 197 8.00 -8.41 7.35
C ASN A 197 8.28 -9.87 6.94
N ASP A 198 9.55 -10.31 6.92
CA ASP A 198 9.94 -11.58 6.29
C ASP A 198 9.18 -12.79 6.83
N LEU A 199 8.90 -12.83 8.14
CA LEU A 199 8.11 -13.90 8.76
C LEU A 199 6.68 -13.97 8.21
N PHE A 200 6.03 -12.83 8.01
CA PHE A 200 4.65 -12.80 7.50
C PHE A 200 4.59 -13.23 6.03
N ASP A 201 5.56 -12.79 5.24
CA ASP A 201 5.68 -13.22 3.84
C ASP A 201 5.90 -14.74 3.75
N PHE A 202 6.72 -15.31 4.64
CA PHE A 202 6.93 -16.76 4.71
C PHE A 202 5.67 -17.53 5.11
N LEU A 203 4.96 -17.07 6.15
CA LEU A 203 3.71 -17.71 6.58
C LEU A 203 2.66 -17.65 5.46
N PHE A 204 2.62 -16.55 4.70
CA PHE A 204 1.74 -16.40 3.56
C PHE A 204 2.09 -17.37 2.42
N GLU A 205 3.37 -17.45 2.04
CA GLU A 205 3.89 -18.41 1.05
C GLU A 205 3.54 -19.84 1.46
N ARG A 206 3.79 -20.21 2.71
CA ARG A 206 3.53 -21.57 3.21
C ARG A 206 2.04 -21.91 3.27
N ALA A 207 1.19 -20.94 3.61
CA ALA A 207 -0.26 -21.15 3.70
C ALA A 207 -0.95 -21.31 2.33
N HIS A 208 -0.47 -20.62 1.29
CA HIS A 208 -1.14 -20.59 -0.01
C HIS A 208 -0.42 -21.36 -1.12
N ALA A 209 0.88 -21.56 -0.98
CA ALA A 209 1.72 -22.23 -1.97
C ALA A 209 2.72 -23.19 -1.30
N PRO A 210 2.27 -24.12 -0.43
CA PRO A 210 3.18 -25.01 0.31
C PRO A 210 4.06 -25.88 -0.59
N LEU A 211 3.59 -26.18 -1.81
CA LEU A 211 4.25 -27.03 -2.80
C LEU A 211 4.68 -26.27 -4.07
N CYS A 212 4.34 -24.97 -4.17
CA CYS A 212 4.59 -24.15 -5.37
C CYS A 212 5.59 -23.05 -5.06
N ARG A 213 6.63 -22.89 -5.89
CA ARG A 213 7.64 -21.84 -5.72
C ARG A 213 7.16 -20.46 -6.22
N ARG A 214 5.95 -20.03 -5.84
CA ARG A 214 5.50 -18.66 -6.13
C ARG A 214 6.15 -17.72 -5.14
N ALA A 215 6.91 -16.74 -5.64
CA ALA A 215 7.59 -15.76 -4.80
C ALA A 215 6.61 -14.74 -4.24
N ALA A 216 6.63 -14.53 -2.92
CA ALA A 216 5.95 -13.41 -2.28
C ALA A 216 6.40 -12.08 -2.88
N LEU A 217 5.47 -11.12 -2.90
CA LEU A 217 5.70 -9.77 -3.39
C LEU A 217 6.84 -9.04 -2.66
N GLY A 218 7.12 -9.41 -1.41
CA GLY A 218 8.27 -8.91 -0.66
C GLY A 218 9.64 -9.18 -1.32
N ARG A 219 9.74 -10.11 -2.29
CA ARG A 219 10.95 -10.30 -3.11
C ARG A 219 11.18 -9.20 -4.14
N GLY A 220 10.14 -8.45 -4.49
CA GLY A 220 10.18 -7.43 -5.53
C GLY A 220 10.12 -7.98 -6.96
N ILE A 221 10.13 -7.06 -7.92
CA ILE A 221 10.13 -7.33 -9.35
C ILE A 221 11.26 -6.51 -9.98
N ALA A 222 12.39 -7.17 -10.25
CA ALA A 222 13.56 -6.51 -10.82
C ALA A 222 13.32 -6.12 -12.29
N GLY A 223 13.91 -4.99 -12.71
CA GLY A 223 14.01 -4.59 -14.12
C GLY A 223 12.74 -4.01 -14.75
N ALA A 224 11.61 -3.96 -14.04
CA ALA A 224 10.38 -3.36 -14.58
C ALA A 224 10.42 -1.81 -14.54
N ALA A 225 10.26 -1.17 -15.71
CA ALA A 225 10.41 0.28 -15.87
C ALA A 225 9.43 1.09 -14.99
N ASN A 226 8.20 0.60 -14.84
CA ASN A 226 7.14 1.23 -14.06
C ASN A 226 7.03 0.70 -12.61
N TRP A 227 8.05 0.00 -12.11
CA TRP A 227 8.07 -0.62 -10.77
C TRP A 227 9.33 -0.28 -9.98
N LEU A 228 9.18 0.14 -8.73
CA LEU A 228 10.29 0.37 -7.82
C LEU A 228 10.05 -0.31 -6.47
N ASP A 229 10.96 -1.19 -6.10
CA ASP A 229 11.04 -1.77 -4.77
C ASP A 229 11.78 -0.80 -3.83
N VAL A 230 11.16 -0.43 -2.72
CA VAL A 230 11.73 0.46 -1.70
C VAL A 230 11.79 -0.29 -0.37
N GLN A 231 12.98 -0.78 -0.03
CA GLN A 231 13.20 -1.53 1.21
C GLN A 231 13.53 -0.56 2.35
N LEU A 232 12.55 -0.26 3.21
CA LEU A 232 12.66 0.80 4.20
C LEU A 232 13.81 0.60 5.20
N ASP A 233 14.10 -0.65 5.60
CA ASP A 233 15.17 -0.97 6.55
C ASP A 233 16.54 -1.18 5.92
N ASN A 234 16.71 -0.88 4.63
CA ASN A 234 18.03 -0.82 4.01
C ASN A 234 18.73 0.50 4.39
N PRO A 235 19.94 0.47 4.98
CA PRO A 235 20.67 1.68 5.38
C PRO A 235 20.96 2.65 4.23
N ALA A 236 21.17 2.14 3.01
CA ALA A 236 21.39 2.97 1.83
C ALA A 236 20.09 3.66 1.39
N THR A 237 18.94 2.98 1.47
CA THR A 237 17.62 3.59 1.25
C THR A 237 17.36 4.70 2.28
N ALA A 238 17.62 4.45 3.57
CA ALA A 238 17.47 5.45 4.62
C ALA A 238 18.37 6.68 4.40
N THR A 239 19.61 6.47 3.95
CA THR A 239 20.57 7.54 3.63
C THR A 239 20.12 8.37 2.43
N ALA A 240 19.70 7.71 1.34
CA ALA A 240 19.19 8.38 0.15
C ALA A 240 17.94 9.23 0.45
N LEU A 241 16.98 8.67 1.19
CA LEU A 241 15.79 9.42 1.60
C LEU A 241 16.12 10.59 2.53
N ARG A 242 17.12 10.46 3.41
CA ARG A 242 17.61 11.57 4.24
C ARG A 242 18.18 12.71 3.38
N HIS A 243 18.96 12.40 2.34
CA HIS A 243 19.48 13.42 1.40
C HIS A 243 18.36 14.15 0.64
N MET A 244 17.21 13.50 0.45
CA MET A 244 16.00 14.13 -0.12
C MET A 244 15.17 14.94 0.91
N GLY A 245 15.61 15.04 2.17
CA GLY A 245 14.84 15.70 3.24
C GLY A 245 13.70 14.85 3.83
N LEU A 246 13.72 13.53 3.58
CA LEU A 246 12.72 12.55 4.01
C LEU A 246 13.32 11.53 4.99
N PRO A 247 13.88 11.96 6.14
CA PRO A 247 14.53 11.04 7.06
C PRO A 247 13.56 9.99 7.59
N LEU A 248 14.02 8.73 7.63
CA LEU A 248 13.33 7.61 8.25
C LEU A 248 14.06 7.22 9.54
N ALA A 249 13.31 6.88 10.59
CA ALA A 249 13.90 6.24 11.75
C ALA A 249 14.46 4.85 11.39
N THR A 250 15.44 4.39 12.17
CA THR A 250 15.96 3.03 12.06
C THR A 250 14.86 2.01 12.42
N ALA A 251 15.02 0.78 11.92
CA ALA A 251 14.13 -0.31 12.27
C ALA A 251 14.25 -0.62 13.78
N GLN A 252 13.12 -0.69 14.47
CA GLN A 252 13.05 -0.87 15.92
C GLN A 252 12.87 -2.34 16.33
N GLY A 253 12.44 -3.20 15.41
CA GLY A 253 12.25 -4.63 15.65
C GLY A 253 12.97 -5.50 14.63
N ARG A 254 13.04 -6.80 14.93
CA ARG A 254 13.43 -7.84 13.95
C ARG A 254 12.24 -8.33 13.14
N ILE A 255 11.05 -8.32 13.75
CA ILE A 255 9.80 -8.78 13.14
C ILE A 255 8.72 -7.74 13.47
N CYS A 256 8.18 -7.09 12.44
CA CYS A 256 7.10 -6.11 12.56
C CYS A 256 6.40 -5.97 11.21
N HIS A 257 5.15 -6.43 11.13
CA HIS A 257 4.32 -6.28 9.93
C HIS A 257 3.97 -4.82 9.65
N TRP A 258 3.81 -4.04 10.72
CA TRP A 258 3.26 -2.69 10.65
C TRP A 258 4.32 -1.60 10.53
N SER A 259 5.61 -1.93 10.49
CA SER A 259 6.67 -0.92 10.44
C SER A 259 6.60 -0.08 9.16
N VAL A 260 6.03 -0.61 8.08
CA VAL A 260 5.73 0.14 6.86
C VAL A 260 4.77 1.31 7.04
N TYR A 261 4.05 1.43 8.16
CA TYR A 261 3.26 2.63 8.47
C TYR A 261 3.40 3.14 9.91
N LEU A 262 4.02 2.38 10.81
CA LEU A 262 4.30 2.82 12.18
C LEU A 262 5.68 3.45 12.35
N ARG A 263 6.62 3.16 11.45
CA ARG A 263 7.98 3.71 11.53
C ARG A 263 7.95 5.23 11.42
N PRO A 264 8.56 5.97 12.37
CA PRO A 264 8.66 7.41 12.25
C PRO A 264 9.31 7.84 10.93
N GLY A 265 8.68 8.80 10.24
CA GLY A 265 9.12 9.32 8.94
C GLY A 265 8.40 8.74 7.72
N VAL A 266 7.88 7.51 7.75
CA VAL A 266 7.34 6.85 6.53
C VAL A 266 6.15 7.59 5.92
N PHE A 267 5.26 8.16 6.75
CA PHE A 267 4.15 8.96 6.23
C PHE A 267 4.60 10.29 5.62
N ARG A 268 5.75 10.84 6.01
CA ARG A 268 6.31 12.02 5.33
C ARG A 268 6.70 11.63 3.90
N PHE A 269 7.33 10.47 3.73
CA PHE A 269 7.67 9.91 2.43
C PHE A 269 6.42 9.64 1.58
N TYR A 270 5.41 8.91 2.11
CA TYR A 270 4.18 8.63 1.33
C TYR A 270 3.40 9.89 0.99
N ARG A 271 3.33 10.87 1.90
CA ARG A 271 2.70 12.15 1.62
C ARG A 271 3.43 12.89 0.50
N ALA A 272 4.76 12.87 0.48
CA ALA A 272 5.51 13.46 -0.62
C ALA A 272 5.30 12.70 -1.94
N LEU A 273 5.22 11.35 -1.91
CA LEU A 273 4.84 10.56 -3.09
C LEU A 273 3.44 10.89 -3.62
N ILE A 274 2.51 11.32 -2.79
CA ILE A 274 1.15 11.64 -3.25
C ILE A 274 1.08 13.08 -3.75
N HIS A 275 1.64 14.01 -2.99
CA HIS A 275 1.40 15.45 -3.15
C HIS A 275 2.55 16.21 -3.84
N ASP A 276 3.76 15.66 -3.91
CA ASP A 276 4.97 16.30 -4.46
C ASP A 276 5.56 15.48 -5.61
N ARG A 277 4.73 15.25 -6.63
CA ARG A 277 5.02 14.31 -7.73
C ARG A 277 6.14 14.78 -8.64
N GLU A 278 6.28 16.08 -8.80
CA GLU A 278 7.32 16.69 -9.63
C GLU A 278 8.70 16.39 -9.03
N ARG A 279 8.82 16.46 -7.70
CA ARG A 279 10.08 16.20 -6.99
C ARG A 279 10.31 14.71 -6.72
N LEU A 280 9.25 13.92 -6.57
CA LEU A 280 9.34 12.48 -6.32
C LEU A 280 8.63 11.67 -7.41
N ASN A 281 9.17 11.70 -8.63
CA ASN A 281 8.77 10.80 -9.71
C ASN A 281 9.59 9.51 -9.71
N LEU A 282 9.09 8.48 -10.39
CA LEU A 282 9.73 7.16 -10.42
C LEU A 282 11.18 7.20 -10.96
N PRO A 283 11.51 7.92 -12.06
CA PRO A 283 12.89 8.06 -12.50
C PRO A 283 13.84 8.62 -11.44
N LEU A 284 13.47 9.73 -10.78
CA LEU A 284 14.29 10.37 -9.74
C LEU A 284 14.50 9.44 -8.54
N LEU A 285 13.43 8.78 -8.09
CA LEU A 285 13.51 7.84 -6.98
C LEU A 285 14.38 6.63 -7.34
N ARG A 286 14.24 6.08 -8.55
CA ARG A 286 15.08 4.97 -9.02
C ARG A 286 16.55 5.36 -9.09
N ALA A 287 16.85 6.56 -9.58
CA ALA A 287 18.22 7.07 -9.69
C ALA A 287 18.88 7.32 -8.32
N ALA A 288 18.10 7.59 -7.28
CA ALA A 288 18.63 7.80 -5.95
C ALA A 288 18.62 6.54 -5.06
N LEU A 289 17.70 5.61 -5.30
CA LEU A 289 17.57 4.35 -4.58
C LEU A 289 18.30 3.22 -5.33
N THR A 290 19.55 3.46 -5.73
CA THR A 290 20.37 2.55 -6.54
C THR A 290 20.86 1.30 -5.79
N ALA A 291 20.67 1.27 -4.47
CA ALA A 291 21.11 0.15 -3.67
C ALA A 291 20.26 -1.09 -3.96
N SER A 292 20.93 -2.19 -4.32
CA SER A 292 20.30 -3.50 -4.40
C SER A 292 19.57 -3.81 -3.08
N PRO A 293 18.34 -4.33 -3.14
CA PRO A 293 17.65 -4.80 -1.94
C PRO A 293 18.52 -5.84 -1.21
N GLU A 294 18.59 -5.73 0.12
CA GLU A 294 19.26 -6.73 0.93
C GLU A 294 18.40 -8.02 0.98
N PRO A 295 19.01 -9.22 0.91
CA PRO A 295 18.28 -10.48 0.86
C PRO A 295 17.34 -10.66 2.05
N ARG A 296 16.19 -11.32 1.81
CA ARG A 296 15.28 -11.79 2.88
C ARG A 296 16.06 -12.64 3.88
N TRP A 297 15.67 -12.56 5.16
CA TRP A 297 16.28 -13.25 6.30
C TRP A 297 17.69 -12.83 6.68
N SER A 298 18.34 -11.92 5.94
CA SER A 298 19.70 -11.48 6.24
C SER A 298 19.85 -10.90 7.65
N ARG A 299 18.79 -10.31 8.22
CA ARG A 299 18.78 -9.79 9.61
C ARG A 299 18.59 -10.85 10.69
N LEU A 300 18.08 -12.04 10.35
CA LEU A 300 17.94 -13.16 11.26
C LEU A 300 19.13 -14.12 11.17
N LEU A 301 19.69 -14.28 9.97
CA LEU A 301 20.81 -15.19 9.69
C LEU A 301 22.19 -14.56 9.90
N GLY A 302 22.29 -13.23 10.00
CA GLY A 302 23.54 -12.50 10.23
C GLY A 302 24.23 -12.73 11.59
N GLY A 303 23.72 -13.67 12.41
CA GLY A 303 24.37 -14.16 13.62
C GLY A 303 25.12 -15.49 13.45
N LEU A 304 25.04 -16.15 12.28
CA LEU A 304 25.83 -17.34 12.00
C LEU A 304 27.18 -16.91 11.41
N PRO A 305 28.33 -17.24 12.03
CA PRO A 305 29.62 -16.93 11.45
C PRO A 305 29.70 -17.54 10.05
N ARG A 306 30.08 -16.72 9.06
CA ARG A 306 30.56 -17.24 7.77
C ARG A 306 31.64 -18.26 8.10
N ALA A 307 31.36 -19.55 7.90
CA ALA A 307 32.38 -20.57 7.95
C ALA A 307 33.46 -20.14 6.95
N ARG A 308 34.64 -19.75 7.45
CA ARG A 308 35.84 -19.67 6.64
C ARG A 308 36.01 -21.06 6.07
N ILE A 309 35.82 -21.20 4.76
CA ILE A 309 36.25 -22.39 4.03
C ILE A 309 37.77 -22.45 4.29
N PRO A 310 38.29 -23.48 4.97
CA PRO A 310 39.73 -23.65 5.10
C PRO A 310 40.28 -23.81 3.68
N GLY A 311 41.21 -22.94 3.30
CA GLY A 311 41.94 -23.06 2.06
C GLY A 311 42.58 -24.44 2.00
N ASN A 312 42.31 -25.17 0.93
CA ASN A 312 42.90 -26.47 0.64
C ASN A 312 44.42 -26.28 0.43
N PRO A 313 45.31 -26.81 1.28
CA PRO A 313 46.74 -26.68 1.07
C PRO A 313 47.25 -27.97 0.42
N LEU A 314 47.03 -28.15 -0.89
CA LEU A 314 47.70 -29.21 -1.65
C LEU A 314 47.86 -28.81 -3.12
N ALA A 315 49.03 -28.27 -3.43
CA ALA A 315 49.78 -28.56 -4.66
C ALA A 315 51.24 -28.17 -4.39
N GLY A 316 52.11 -29.19 -4.37
CA GLY A 316 53.56 -29.02 -4.34
C GLY A 316 54.12 -28.69 -5.72
#